data_AF-A0A9Q3K090-F1
#
_entry.id   AF-A0A9Q3K090-F1
#
_cell.length_a   1.000
_cell.length_b   1.000
_cell.length_c   1.000
_cell.angle_alpha   90.00
_cell.angle_beta   90.00
_cell.angle_gamma   90.00
#
_symmetry.space_group_name_H-M   'P 1'
#
loop_
_entity.id
_entity.type
_entity.pdbx_description
1 polymer ?
#
loop_
_entity_poly.entity_id
_entity_poly.type
_entity_poly.pdbx_seq_one_letter_code
_entity_poly.pdbx_strand_id
1 'polypeptide(L)'
;MNEKTLEIKDISSIPILDGTNYGHWQMRMKIYLRSRDLLDVCEKSRINDASTSASNRWSKASFEAINIITTRLTERVFREIINSETIENSHLLWSKISEQYASKRAVNRGRV
;
A
#
# COMPACT_ATOMS: atom_id res chain seq x y z
N MET A 1 16.36 -22.61 -24.33
CA MET A 1 15.06 -22.03 -23.92
C MET A 1 14.87 -22.36 -22.44
N ASN A 2 14.72 -21.35 -21.58
CA ASN A 2 13.80 -21.38 -20.42
C ASN A 2 13.76 -19.99 -19.74
N GLU A 3 12.82 -19.23 -20.25
CA GLU A 3 12.37 -17.87 -19.92
C GLU A 3 11.60 -17.84 -18.58
N LYS A 4 12.26 -18.17 -17.46
CA LYS A 4 11.58 -18.22 -16.13
C LYS A 4 12.25 -17.40 -15.04
N THR A 5 12.75 -16.23 -15.41
CA THR A 5 12.78 -15.12 -14.46
C THR A 5 12.02 -13.99 -15.12
N LEU A 6 10.69 -14.14 -15.14
CA LEU A 6 9.79 -12.99 -15.24
C LEU A 6 10.29 -12.01 -14.20
N GLU A 7 10.94 -10.93 -14.67
CA GLU A 7 11.41 -9.85 -13.83
C GLU A 7 10.30 -9.52 -12.85
N ILE A 8 10.53 -9.83 -11.58
CA ILE A 8 9.77 -9.25 -10.49
C ILE A 8 9.90 -7.76 -10.74
N LYS A 9 8.82 -7.11 -11.22
CA LYS A 9 8.81 -5.68 -11.51
C LYS A 9 9.45 -4.99 -10.32
N ASP A 10 10.64 -4.44 -10.53
CA ASP A 10 11.43 -3.88 -9.44
C ASP A 10 10.58 -2.82 -8.73
N ILE A 11 10.65 -2.78 -7.40
CA ILE A 11 9.98 -1.78 -6.57
C ILE A 11 10.35 -0.35 -7.01
N SER A 12 11.51 -0.19 -7.64
CA SER A 12 11.95 1.05 -8.29
C SER A 12 10.99 1.56 -9.37
N SER A 13 10.22 0.68 -10.02
CA SER A 13 9.23 1.02 -11.05
C SER A 13 7.94 1.65 -10.51
N ILE A 14 7.73 1.61 -9.19
CA ILE A 14 6.63 2.28 -8.51
C ILE A 14 7.09 3.71 -8.23
N PRO A 15 6.41 4.78 -8.65
CA PRO A 15 6.85 6.15 -8.32
C PRO A 15 6.90 6.38 -6.80
N ILE A 16 7.62 7.39 -6.32
CA ILE A 16 7.50 7.85 -4.92
C ILE A 16 6.21 8.64 -4.78
N LEU A 17 5.37 8.34 -3.79
CA LEU A 17 4.15 9.12 -3.52
C LEU A 17 4.54 10.49 -2.93
N ASP A 18 4.22 11.53 -3.69
CA ASP A 18 4.46 12.93 -3.32
C ASP A 18 3.15 13.68 -2.98
N GLY A 19 1.99 13.03 -3.14
CA GLY A 19 0.68 13.61 -2.88
C GLY A 19 0.00 14.25 -4.10
N THR A 20 0.70 14.38 -5.23
CA THR A 20 0.14 14.87 -6.52
C THR A 20 -0.07 13.71 -7.51
N ASN A 21 0.71 12.65 -7.38
CA ASN A 21 0.78 11.51 -8.30
C ASN A 21 0.00 10.26 -7.85
N TYR A 22 -0.92 10.40 -6.88
CA TYR A 22 -1.62 9.28 -6.23
C TYR A 22 -2.19 8.25 -7.20
N GLY A 23 -2.90 8.65 -8.26
CA GLY A 23 -3.50 7.69 -9.21
C GLY A 23 -2.45 6.78 -9.89
N HIS A 24 -1.31 7.33 -10.29
CA HIS A 24 -0.24 6.53 -10.91
C HIS A 24 0.46 5.65 -9.87
N TRP A 25 0.76 6.21 -8.70
CA TRP A 25 1.33 5.46 -7.57
C TRP A 25 0.45 4.28 -7.17
N GLN A 26 -0.85 4.51 -6.98
CA GLN A 26 -1.81 3.51 -6.52
C GLN A 26 -1.87 2.33 -7.49
N MET A 27 -2.01 2.59 -8.79
CA MET A 27 -2.07 1.52 -9.79
C MET A 27 -0.80 0.66 -9.79
N ARG A 28 0.38 1.29 -9.76
CA ARG A 28 1.67 0.58 -9.73
C ARG A 28 1.84 -0.22 -8.44
N MET A 29 1.51 0.37 -7.29
CA MET A 29 1.60 -0.28 -5.99
C MET A 29 0.63 -1.47 -5.90
N LYS A 30 -0.62 -1.35 -6.36
CA LYS A 30 -1.57 -2.47 -6.40
C LYS A 30 -1.05 -3.65 -7.21
N ILE A 31 -0.50 -3.39 -8.40
CA ILE A 31 0.07 -4.44 -9.25
C ILE A 31 1.22 -5.15 -8.52
N TYR A 32 2.12 -4.39 -7.89
CA TYR A 32 3.27 -4.94 -7.17
C TYR A 32 2.84 -5.78 -5.96
N LEU A 33 1.95 -5.26 -5.11
CA LEU A 33 1.43 -5.97 -3.95
C LEU A 33 0.67 -7.25 -4.34
N ARG A 34 -0.13 -7.20 -5.43
CA ARG A 34 -0.82 -8.39 -5.94
C ARG A 34 0.15 -9.46 -6.45
N SER A 35 1.26 -9.07 -7.08
CA SER A 35 2.28 -10.04 -7.53
C SER A 35 3.02 -10.75 -6.38
N ARG A 36 2.87 -10.26 -5.14
CA ARG A 36 3.47 -10.80 -3.92
C ARG A 36 2.44 -11.38 -2.94
N ASP A 37 1.17 -11.49 -3.33
CA ASP A 37 0.07 -11.90 -2.45
C ASP A 37 -0.12 -11.03 -1.20
N LEU A 38 0.24 -9.75 -1.30
CA LEU A 38 0.17 -8.77 -0.19
C LEU A 38 -1.01 -7.78 -0.32
N LEU A 39 -1.73 -7.78 -1.45
CA LEU A 39 -2.80 -6.79 -1.66
C LEU A 39 -3.97 -6.99 -0.69
N ASP A 40 -4.29 -8.23 -0.35
CA ASP A 40 -5.45 -8.56 0.47
C ASP A 40 -5.37 -7.98 1.88
N VAL A 41 -4.16 -7.94 2.49
CA VAL A 41 -3.97 -7.35 3.82
C VAL A 41 -4.14 -5.83 3.82
N CYS A 42 -3.98 -5.18 2.67
CA CYS A 42 -4.24 -3.74 2.50
C CYS A 42 -5.71 -3.43 2.22
N GLU A 43 -6.40 -4.24 1.40
CA GLU A 43 -7.78 -3.94 0.97
C GLU A 43 -8.85 -4.48 1.92
N LYS A 44 -8.54 -5.50 2.72
CA LYS A 44 -9.50 -6.16 3.61
C LYS A 44 -9.12 -5.94 5.07
N SER A 45 -10.14 -5.77 5.91
CA SER A 45 -9.94 -5.86 7.36
C SER A 45 -9.66 -7.31 7.77
N ARG A 46 -8.84 -7.48 8.81
CA ARG A 46 -8.53 -8.80 9.37
C ARG A 46 -9.81 -9.43 9.95
N ILE A 47 -9.99 -10.73 9.71
CA ILE A 47 -11.08 -11.49 10.33
C ILE A 47 -10.61 -11.98 11.72
N ASN A 48 -11.40 -11.68 12.76
CA ASN A 48 -11.01 -11.89 14.16
C ASN A 48 -11.15 -13.33 14.66
N ASP A 49 -11.81 -14.22 13.92
CA ASP A 49 -12.04 -15.63 14.28
C ASP A 49 -11.02 -16.59 13.64
N ALA A 50 -9.95 -16.06 13.04
CA ALA A 50 -8.92 -16.84 12.38
C ALA A 50 -8.04 -17.62 13.39
N SER A 51 -7.62 -18.83 13.00
CA SER A 51 -6.63 -19.59 13.75
C SER A 51 -5.34 -18.79 14.02
N THR A 52 -4.59 -19.16 15.05
CA THR A 52 -3.31 -18.50 15.40
C THR A 52 -2.32 -18.50 14.24
N SER A 53 -2.24 -19.58 13.47
CA SER A 53 -1.34 -19.69 12.31
C SER A 53 -1.75 -18.73 11.17
N ALA A 54 -3.05 -18.65 10.87
CA ALA A 54 -3.58 -17.69 9.91
C ALA A 54 -3.35 -16.24 10.37
N SER A 55 -3.55 -15.98 11.66
CA SER A 55 -3.27 -14.69 12.29
C SER A 55 -1.81 -14.27 12.14
N ASN A 56 -0.86 -15.17 12.42
CA ASN A 56 0.56 -14.88 12.29
C ASN A 56 0.98 -14.61 10.83
N ARG A 57 0.43 -15.39 9.87
CA ARG A 57 0.66 -15.16 8.44
C ARG A 57 0.11 -13.79 8.01
N TRP A 58 -1.08 -13.43 8.46
CA TRP A 58 -1.70 -12.14 8.19
C TRP A 58 -0.86 -10.99 8.74
N SER A 59 -0.42 -11.06 9.99
CA SER A 59 0.44 -10.03 10.59
C SER A 59 1.77 -9.88 9.85
N LYS A 60 2.41 -10.99 9.46
CA LYS A 60 3.65 -10.96 8.68
C LYS A 60 3.45 -10.28 7.32
N ALA A 61 2.40 -10.67 6.59
CA ALA A 61 2.06 -10.04 5.31
C ALA A 61 1.72 -8.54 5.48
N SER A 62 1.01 -8.18 6.55
CA SER A 62 0.71 -6.78 6.89
C SER A 62 1.98 -5.97 7.09
N PHE A 63 2.93 -6.44 7.89
CA PHE A 63 4.21 -5.74 8.10
C PHE A 63 5.05 -5.65 6.83
N GLU A 64 5.05 -6.69 6.00
CA GLU A 64 5.75 -6.65 4.70
C GLU A 64 5.14 -5.59 3.77
N ALA A 65 3.81 -5.54 3.69
CA ALA A 65 3.11 -4.52 2.90
C ALA A 65 3.38 -3.10 3.41
N ILE A 66 3.37 -2.89 4.74
CA ILE A 66 3.72 -1.60 5.37
C ILE A 66 5.13 -1.17 4.96
N ASN A 67 6.11 -2.06 5.08
CA ASN A 67 7.50 -1.77 4.73
C ASN A 67 7.64 -1.40 3.24
N ILE A 68 7.00 -2.14 2.33
CA ILE A 68 6.99 -1.82 0.90
C ILE A 68 6.37 -0.45 0.64
N ILE A 69 5.20 -0.17 1.24
CA ILE A 69 4.48 1.09 1.03
C ILE A 69 5.33 2.26 1.52
N THR A 70 5.89 2.20 2.73
CA THR A 70 6.63 3.30 3.35
C THR A 70 7.91 3.65 2.59
N THR A 71 8.59 2.67 1.97
CA THR A 71 9.79 2.93 1.14
C THR A 71 9.48 3.75 -0.11
N ARG A 72 8.20 3.82 -0.53
CA ARG A 72 7.75 4.59 -1.69
C ARG A 72 6.94 5.81 -1.31
N LEU A 73 7.19 6.39 -0.14
CA LEU A 73 6.63 7.68 0.29
C LEU A 73 7.71 8.76 0.34
N THR A 74 7.36 9.99 0.00
CA THR A 74 8.17 11.15 0.41
C THR A 74 8.14 11.31 1.92
N GLU A 75 9.15 11.99 2.48
CA GLU A 75 9.21 12.30 3.92
C GLU A 75 7.97 13.09 4.41
N ARG A 76 7.44 13.99 3.59
CA ARG A 76 6.19 14.71 3.88
C ARG A 76 5.01 13.75 4.02
N VAL A 77 4.78 12.91 3.00
CA VAL A 77 3.68 11.94 3.00
C VAL A 77 3.83 10.95 4.15
N PHE A 78 5.05 10.51 4.44
CA PHE A 78 5.34 9.66 5.59
C PHE A 78 4.86 10.29 6.90
N ARG A 79 5.25 11.54 7.19
CA ARG A 79 4.82 12.25 8.41
C ARG A 79 3.31 12.47 8.51
N GLU A 80 2.64 12.69 7.38
CA GLU A 80 1.19 12.88 7.36
C GLU A 80 0.43 11.57 7.65
N ILE A 81 0.97 10.44 7.19
CA ILE A 81 0.28 9.17 7.17
C ILE A 81 0.65 8.27 8.36
N ILE A 82 1.93 8.20 8.73
CA ILE A 82 2.44 7.24 9.71
C ILE A 82 2.19 7.74 11.14
N ASN A 83 1.50 6.90 11.92
CA ASN A 83 1.25 7.08 13.35
C ASN A 83 1.24 5.70 14.04
N SER A 84 0.91 5.67 15.33
CA SER A 84 0.88 4.43 16.14
C SER A 84 -0.09 3.36 15.61
N GLU A 85 -1.12 3.73 14.86
CA GLU A 85 -2.09 2.78 14.30
C GLU A 85 -1.67 2.27 12.92
N THR A 86 -1.25 3.18 12.04
CA THR A 86 -0.92 2.83 10.64
C THR A 86 0.42 2.10 10.50
N ILE A 87 1.32 2.23 11.48
CA ILE A 87 2.58 1.48 11.51
C ILE A 87 2.38 -0.01 11.82
N GLU A 88 1.24 -0.40 12.39
CA GLU A 88 0.94 -1.79 12.75
C GLU A 88 -0.12 -2.43 11.85
N ASN A 89 -0.88 -1.62 11.10
CA ASN A 89 -2.03 -2.08 10.33
C ASN A 89 -1.98 -1.58 8.89
N SER A 90 -1.65 -2.49 7.97
CA SER A 90 -1.55 -2.20 6.52
C SER A 90 -2.89 -1.77 5.91
N HIS A 91 -4.01 -2.27 6.41
CA HIS A 91 -5.34 -1.84 5.97
C HIS A 91 -5.62 -0.38 6.36
N LEU A 92 -5.36 -0.01 7.62
CA LEU A 92 -5.52 1.38 8.08
C LEU A 92 -4.55 2.32 7.35
N LEU A 93 -3.29 1.89 7.13
CA LEU A 93 -2.32 2.63 6.34
C LEU A 93 -2.83 2.90 4.92
N TRP A 94 -3.29 1.85 4.23
CA TRP A 94 -3.78 1.92 2.85
C TRP A 94 -5.03 2.80 2.73
N SER A 95 -5.97 2.66 3.67
CA SER A 95 -7.19 3.46 3.73
C SER A 95 -6.88 4.94 3.96
N LYS A 96 -5.99 5.27 4.91
CA LYS A 96 -5.60 6.66 5.19
C LYS A 96 -4.93 7.34 3.98
N ILE A 97 -4.02 6.64 3.28
CA ILE A 97 -3.42 7.14 2.04
C ILE A 97 -4.50 7.42 0.99
N SER A 98 -5.42 6.47 0.82
CA SER A 98 -6.52 6.59 -0.15
C SER A 98 -7.43 7.76 0.18
N GLU A 99 -7.89 7.88 1.42
CA GLU A 99 -8.74 8.99 1.89
C GLU A 99 -8.07 10.34 1.69
N GLN A 100 -6.79 10.47 2.02
CA GLN A 100 -6.09 11.75 1.98
C GLN A 100 -5.76 12.21 0.55
N TYR A 101 -5.38 11.31 -0.35
CA TYR A 101 -4.87 11.69 -1.68
C TYR A 101 -5.80 11.33 -2.85
N ALA A 102 -6.79 10.45 -2.66
CA ALA A 102 -7.89 10.29 -3.62
C ALA A 102 -8.88 11.46 -3.51
N SER A 103 -9.23 11.89 -2.30
CA SER A 103 -10.23 12.95 -2.06
C SER A 103 -9.75 14.34 -2.49
N LYS A 104 -8.45 14.63 -2.34
CA LYS A 104 -7.84 15.87 -2.85
C LYS A 104 -8.01 16.03 -4.37
N ARG A 105 -8.15 14.93 -5.12
CA ARG A 105 -8.45 14.98 -6.57
C ARG A 105 -9.92 15.28 -6.87
N ALA A 106 -10.86 14.87 -6.02
CA ALA A 106 -12.29 15.16 -6.21
C ALA A 106 -12.58 16.65 -5.98
N VAL A 107 -12.02 17.24 -4.93
CA VAL A 107 -12.20 18.66 -4.60
C VAL A 107 -11.61 19.58 -5.68
N ASN A 108 -10.46 19.22 -6.26
CA ASN A 108 -9.81 20.03 -7.30
C ASN A 108 -10.48 19.93 -8.68
N ARG A 109 -11.44 19.01 -8.89
CA ARG A 109 -12.20 18.89 -10.15
C ARG A 109 -13.56 19.61 -10.13
N GLY A 110 -14.10 19.91 -8.94
CA GLY A 110 -15.38 20.61 -8.78
C GLY A 110 -15.28 22.13 -8.71
N ARG A 111 -14.07 22.68 -8.87
CA ARG A 111 -13.79 24.11 -8.78
C ARG A 111 -13.03 24.55 -10.04
N VAL A 112 -13.71 24.48 -11.18
CA VAL A 112 -13.30 25.08 -12.46
C VAL A 112 -14.51 25.79 -13.04
#